data_AF-A0A0G4MTK7-F1
#
_entry.id   AF-A0A0G4MTK7-F1
#
_cell.length_a   1.000
_cell.length_b   1.000
_cell.length_c   1.000
_cell.angle_alpha   90.00
_cell.angle_beta   90.00
_cell.angle_gamma   90.00
#
_symmetry.space_group_name_H-M   'P 1'
#
loop_
_entity.id
_entity.type
_entity.pdbx_description
1 polymer ?
#
loop_
_entity_poly.entity_id
_entity_poly.type
_entity_poly.pdbx_seq_one_letter_code
_entity_poly.pdbx_strand_id
1 'polypeptide(L)'
;LESSGDCRGITFGSYNVENLWPGSEHLPDVADQIVDYLKTPDLIFLQEVQDSNGPTNDLIVSANITLATLAAAIKEKSGVVYEWLNVDPIRNQDGGQ
;
A
#
# COMPACT_ATOMS: atom_id res chain seq x y z
N LEU A 1 3.87 -6.02 -18.12
CA LEU A 1 3.10 -7.28 -17.95
C LEU A 1 1.83 -6.87 -17.23
N GLU A 2 0.66 -7.31 -17.69
CA GLU A 2 -0.62 -6.99 -17.07
C GLU A 2 -1.26 -8.29 -16.58
N SER A 3 -2.00 -8.23 -15.47
CA SER A 3 -2.75 -9.40 -14.99
C SER A 3 -3.81 -9.80 -16.02
N SER A 4 -3.93 -11.10 -16.28
CA SER A 4 -5.02 -11.66 -17.08
C SER A 4 -6.29 -11.91 -16.27
N GLY A 5 -6.24 -11.82 -14.93
CA GLY A 5 -7.36 -12.17 -14.05
C GLY A 5 -7.77 -13.65 -14.13
N ASP A 6 -6.89 -14.52 -14.62
CA ASP A 6 -7.13 -15.95 -14.74
C ASP A 6 -5.97 -16.79 -14.18
N CYS A 7 -6.17 -18.10 -14.09
CA CYS A 7 -5.18 -18.99 -13.44
C CYS A 7 -3.95 -19.31 -14.30
N ARG A 8 -3.72 -18.63 -15.44
CA ARG A 8 -2.59 -18.94 -16.34
C ARG A 8 -1.30 -18.21 -15.96
N GLY A 9 -1.41 -17.16 -15.17
CA GLY A 9 -0.27 -16.37 -14.73
C GLY A 9 -0.65 -15.45 -13.58
N ILE A 10 0.36 -14.92 -12.91
CA ILE A 10 0.21 -13.97 -11.82
C ILE A 10 1.32 -12.94 -11.95
N THR A 11 0.96 -11.68 -11.75
CA THR A 11 1.84 -10.53 -11.79
C THR A 11 2.15 -10.05 -10.37
N PHE A 12 3.41 -9.71 -10.13
CA PHE A 12 3.88 -9.25 -8.83
C PHE A 12 4.61 -7.92 -9.00
N GLY A 13 4.33 -6.98 -8.11
CA GLY A 13 5.06 -5.73 -7.97
C GLY A 13 5.74 -5.65 -6.61
N SER A 14 6.88 -4.96 -6.53
CA SER A 14 7.41 -4.46 -5.26
C SER A 14 7.57 -2.96 -5.39
N TYR A 15 7.09 -2.22 -4.39
CA TYR A 15 7.05 -0.78 -4.46
C TYR A 15 7.31 -0.13 -3.09
N ASN A 16 8.26 0.79 -3.05
CA ASN A 16 8.48 1.65 -1.89
C ASN A 16 7.64 2.92 -2.07
N VAL A 17 6.75 3.19 -1.12
CA VAL A 17 5.75 4.27 -1.21
C VAL A 17 6.13 5.52 -0.42
N GLU A 18 7.40 5.62 0.01
CA GLU A 18 8.00 6.79 0.65
C GLU A 18 7.22 7.27 1.89
N ASN A 19 7.35 6.51 2.99
CA ASN A 19 6.72 6.78 4.28
C ASN A 19 5.22 7.12 4.19
N LEU A 20 4.48 6.35 3.38
CA LEU A 20 3.08 6.61 3.08
C LEU A 20 2.20 6.47 4.32
N TRP A 21 1.32 7.45 4.55
CA TRP A 21 0.28 7.43 5.58
C TRP A 21 -0.97 8.16 5.06
N PRO A 22 -2.14 8.12 5.74
CA PRO A 22 -3.38 8.67 5.19
C PRO A 22 -3.36 10.17 4.85
N GLY A 23 -2.53 10.96 5.53
CA GLY A 23 -2.35 12.39 5.26
C GLY A 23 -1.20 12.73 4.33
N SER A 24 -0.58 11.74 3.68
CA SER A 24 0.45 11.98 2.66
C SER A 24 -0.15 12.65 1.43
N GLU A 25 0.40 13.80 1.03
CA GLU A 25 -0.03 14.51 -0.18
C GLU A 25 0.17 13.68 -1.45
N HIS A 26 1.18 12.78 -1.46
CA HIS A 26 1.50 11.90 -2.58
C HIS A 26 0.71 10.59 -2.61
N LEU A 27 -0.20 10.32 -1.66
CA LEU A 27 -1.02 9.10 -1.67
C LEU A 27 -1.81 8.91 -2.98
N PRO A 28 -2.47 9.95 -3.53
CA PRO A 28 -3.14 9.84 -4.82
C PRO A 28 -2.17 9.46 -5.96
N ASP A 29 -0.95 10.00 -5.93
CA ASP A 29 0.10 9.71 -6.92
C ASP A 29 0.58 8.26 -6.80
N VAL A 30 0.70 7.72 -5.58
CA VAL A 30 1.01 6.30 -5.33
C VAL A 30 -0.06 5.40 -5.94
N ALA A 31 -1.34 5.75 -5.77
CA ALA A 31 -2.43 5.00 -6.38
C ALA A 31 -2.36 5.08 -7.92
N ASP A 32 -2.09 6.25 -8.50
CA ASP A 32 -1.88 6.42 -9.95
C ASP A 32 -0.69 5.60 -10.44
N GLN A 33 0.41 5.56 -9.69
CA GLN A 33 1.57 4.73 -10.03
C GLN A 33 1.24 3.24 -10.07
N ILE A 34 0.45 2.76 -9.10
CA ILE A 34 -0.01 1.37 -9.06
C ILE A 34 -0.90 1.05 -10.26
N VAL A 35 -1.82 1.95 -10.61
CA VAL A 35 -2.79 1.73 -11.69
C VAL A 35 -2.13 1.88 -13.06
N ASP A 36 -1.44 2.99 -13.30
CA ASP A 36 -1.00 3.38 -14.64
C ASP A 36 0.36 2.79 -15.02
N TYR A 37 1.26 2.59 -14.05
CA TYR A 37 2.63 2.16 -14.34
C TYR A 37 2.89 0.72 -13.95
N LEU A 38 2.43 0.30 -12.76
CA LEU A 38 2.49 -1.10 -12.34
C LEU A 38 1.37 -1.96 -12.96
N LYS A 39 0.34 -1.32 -13.53
CA LYS A 39 -0.77 -1.98 -14.22
C LYS A 39 -1.56 -2.93 -13.32
N THR A 40 -1.86 -2.48 -12.09
CA THR A 40 -2.67 -3.21 -11.10
C THR A 40 -2.28 -4.70 -11.00
N PRO A 41 -1.06 -5.02 -10.57
CA PRO A 41 -0.59 -6.39 -10.51
C PRO A 41 -1.37 -7.19 -9.46
N ASP A 42 -1.44 -8.51 -9.60
CA ASP A 42 -2.25 -9.36 -8.71
C ASP A 42 -1.80 -9.31 -7.25
N LEU A 43 -0.49 -9.13 -7.01
CA LEU A 43 0.09 -8.98 -5.68
C LEU A 43 1.14 -7.87 -5.66
N ILE A 44 1.10 -7.03 -4.62
CA ILE A 44 2.05 -5.94 -4.42
C ILE A 44 2.72 -6.11 -3.06
N PHE A 45 4.05 -6.09 -3.04
CA PHE A 45 4.83 -5.95 -1.82
C PHE A 45 5.15 -4.47 -1.60
N LEU A 46 4.53 -3.87 -0.59
CA LEU A 46 4.75 -2.47 -0.23
C LEU A 46 5.85 -2.34 0.83
N GLN A 47 6.66 -1.30 0.69
CA GLN A 47 7.70 -0.89 1.64
C GLN A 47 7.47 0.56 2.05
N GLU A 48 7.92 0.93 3.26
CA GLU A 48 7.71 2.26 3.84
C GLU A 48 6.24 2.67 3.93
N VAL A 49 5.37 1.73 4.31
CA VAL A 49 4.02 2.04 4.77
C VAL A 49 4.11 2.41 6.25
N GLN A 50 3.60 3.58 6.61
CA GLN A 50 3.61 4.09 7.98
C GLN A 50 2.32 3.74 8.73
N ASP A 51 2.37 3.96 10.04
CA ASP A 51 1.26 3.80 10.95
C ASP A 51 0.05 4.67 10.55
N SER A 52 -1.11 4.30 11.07
CA SER A 52 -2.40 4.92 10.73
C SER A 52 -2.46 6.42 11.07
N ASN A 53 -1.59 6.88 11.97
CA ASN A 53 -1.41 8.27 12.40
C ASN A 53 -0.12 8.91 11.86
N GLY A 54 0.52 8.29 10.86
CA GLY A 54 1.74 8.78 10.21
C GLY A 54 2.96 8.73 11.12
N PRO A 55 3.91 9.68 11.01
CA PRO A 55 5.21 9.64 11.69
C PRO A 55 5.13 9.98 13.19
N THR A 56 3.94 9.89 13.80
CA THR A 56 3.74 10.25 15.20
C THR A 56 4.27 9.12 16.07
N ASN A 57 5.34 9.39 16.84
CA ASN A 57 5.92 8.39 17.74
C ASN A 57 5.05 8.15 18.98
N ASP A 58 4.01 7.35 18.84
CA ASP A 58 3.09 6.96 19.91
C ASP A 58 2.82 5.44 19.93
N LEU A 59 1.78 5.01 20.66
CA LEU A 59 1.50 3.58 20.89
C LEU A 59 0.81 2.90 19.69
N ILE A 60 0.41 3.67 18.67
CA ILE A 60 -0.20 3.14 17.46
C ILE A 60 0.93 2.62 16.58
N VAL A 61 0.88 1.34 16.25
CA VAL A 61 1.83 0.64 15.36
C VAL A 61 1.13 -0.01 14.17
N SER A 62 -0.18 0.26 14.00
CA SER A 62 -0.97 -0.38 12.97
C SER A 62 -1.04 0.49 11.73
N ALA A 63 -0.73 -0.08 10.56
CA ALA A 63 -0.86 0.59 9.26
C ALA A 63 -2.25 0.42 8.60
N ASN A 64 -3.24 -0.10 9.33
CA ASN A 64 -4.53 -0.47 8.75
C ASN A 64 -5.28 0.67 8.06
N ILE A 65 -5.28 1.88 8.64
CA ILE A 65 -5.94 3.04 8.00
C ILE A 65 -5.16 3.43 6.74
N THR A 66 -3.83 3.45 6.80
CA THR A 66 -2.97 3.72 5.63
C THR A 66 -3.30 2.80 4.45
N LEU A 67 -3.30 1.49 4.70
CA LEU A 67 -3.56 0.48 3.68
C LEU A 67 -5.00 0.55 3.16
N ALA A 68 -5.97 0.81 4.04
CA ALA A 68 -7.36 1.02 3.64
C ALA A 68 -7.54 2.25 2.74
N THR A 69 -6.87 3.36 3.07
CA THR A 69 -6.91 4.59 2.26
C THR A 69 -6.29 4.37 0.89
N LEU A 70 -5.12 3.71 0.81
CA LEU A 70 -4.50 3.38 -0.47
C LEU A 70 -5.37 2.43 -1.31
N ALA A 71 -5.88 1.35 -0.71
CA ALA A 71 -6.76 0.40 -1.41
C ALA A 71 -8.04 1.08 -1.93
N ALA A 72 -8.63 1.99 -1.16
CA ALA A 72 -9.77 2.78 -1.59
C ALA A 72 -9.43 3.70 -2.78
N ALA A 73 -8.28 4.39 -2.76
CA ALA A 73 -7.83 5.24 -3.85
C ALA A 73 -7.57 4.44 -5.15
N ILE A 74 -6.95 3.26 -5.04
CA ILE A 74 -6.75 2.37 -6.19
C ILE A 74 -8.10 1.88 -6.75
N LYS A 75 -9.03 1.50 -5.88
CA LYS A 75 -10.38 1.08 -6.28
C LYS A 75 -11.14 2.20 -6.98
N GLU A 76 -11.07 3.42 -6.49
CA GLU A 76 -11.73 4.57 -7.12
C GLU A 76 -11.21 4.81 -8.54
N LYS A 77 -9.90 4.66 -8.74
CA LYS A 77 -9.24 4.90 -10.05
C LYS A 77 -9.40 3.76 -11.05
N SER A 78 -9.37 2.50 -10.59
CA SER A 78 -9.29 1.33 -11.47
C SER A 78 -10.49 0.38 -11.39
N GLY A 79 -11.30 0.47 -10.34
CA GLY A 79 -12.33 -0.52 -10.01
C GLY A 79 -11.78 -1.81 -9.36
N VAL A 80 -10.47 -2.01 -9.32
CA VAL A 80 -9.83 -3.19 -8.69
C VAL A 80 -9.87 -3.05 -7.18
N VAL A 81 -10.26 -4.13 -6.50
CA VAL A 81 -10.30 -4.19 -5.04
C VAL A 81 -9.08 -4.96 -4.55
N TYR A 82 -8.24 -4.29 -3.77
CA TYR A 82 -7.16 -4.94 -3.03
C TYR A 82 -7.57 -5.21 -1.59
N GLU A 83 -7.26 -6.41 -1.15
CA GLU A 83 -7.13 -6.75 0.26
C GLU A 83 -5.66 -6.70 0.65
N TRP A 84 -5.37 -6.58 1.95
CA TRP A 84 -4.00 -6.52 2.45
C TRP A 84 -3.82 -7.44 3.64
N LEU A 85 -2.57 -7.84 3.82
CA LEU A 85 -2.06 -8.46 5.03
C LEU A 85 -0.97 -7.56 5.58
N ASN A 86 -1.12 -7.15 6.83
CA ASN A 86 -0.08 -6.45 7.59
C ASN A 86 0.20 -7.22 8.87
N VAL A 87 1.46 -7.30 9.25
CA VAL A 87 1.87 -7.74 10.58
C VAL A 87 2.39 -6.50 11.29
N ASP A 88 1.62 -6.02 12.27
CA ASP A 88 2.00 -4.83 13.02
C ASP A 88 3.37 -5.08 13.71
N PRO A 89 4.33 -4.14 13.59
CA PRO A 89 5.64 -4.26 14.22
C PRO A 89 5.55 -4.19 15.74
N ILE A 90 6.63 -4.61 16.39
CA ILE A 90 6.80 -4.34 17.82
C ILE A 90 7.45 -2.96 17.94
N ARG A 91 6.76 -2.06 18.66
CA ARG A 91 7.24 -0.69 18.88
C ARG A 91 8.71 -0.66 19.32
N ASN A 92 9.50 0.19 18.66
CA ASN A 92 10.93 0.41 18.91
C ASN A 92 11.84 -0.82 18.71
N GLN A 93 11.38 -1.87 18.04
CA GLN A 93 12.20 -3.06 17.72
C GLN A 93 12.40 -3.25 16.22
N ASP A 94 11.48 -2.73 15.42
CA ASP A 94 11.54 -2.76 13.96
C ASP A 94 11.96 -1.40 13.39
N GLY A 95 12.54 -1.41 12.19
CA GLY A 95 12.86 -0.18 11.46
C GLY A 95 11.60 0.53 10.97
N GLY A 96 11.71 1.83 10.71
CA GLY A 96 10.56 2.71 10.47
C GLY A 96 10.90 4.10 11.00
N GLN A 97 9.99 5.06 10.85
CA GLN A 97 10.17 6.39 11.42
C GLN A 97 9.67 6.46 12.86
#